data_AF-A0A1M5I3B9-F1
#
_entry.id   AF-A0A1M5I3B9-F1
#
_cell.length_a   1.000
_cell.length_b   1.000
_cell.length_c   1.000
_cell.angle_alpha   90.00
_cell.angle_beta   90.00
_cell.angle_gamma   90.00
#
_symmetry.space_group_name_H-M   'P 1'
#
loop_
_entity.id
_entity.type
_entity.pdbx_description
1 polymer ?
#
loop_
_entity_poly.entity_id
_entity_poly.type
_entity_poly.pdbx_seq_one_letter_code
_entity_poly.pdbx_strand_id
1 'polypeptide(L)'
;MKKLALMALVSFSLAFMACGPSKLEIQEASSQSDVILEVRQVLNDSISLFVGNTFYLNSKQVISDAMYPLLVSTRDPAELEKPTATDILNNDEDLLNYLRRKSPDLVNVGIVIGETAYNEIGFEEADVVAKLTAIFKKVQGGSLVLFHEKGGELTDMKKLY
;
A
#
# COMPACT_ATOMS: atom_id res chain seq x y z
N MET A 1 8.30 34.21 -38.64
CA MET A 1 7.19 33.86 -37.72
C MET A 1 6.98 32.35 -37.55
N LYS A 2 7.03 31.52 -38.61
CA LYS A 2 6.84 30.05 -38.50
C LYS A 2 7.91 29.30 -37.68
N LYS A 3 9.17 29.79 -37.63
CA LYS A 3 10.27 29.16 -36.88
C LYS A 3 10.23 29.40 -35.36
N LEU A 4 9.62 30.50 -34.92
CA LEU A 4 9.46 30.83 -33.49
C LEU A 4 8.32 30.01 -32.84
N ALA A 5 7.25 29.74 -33.58
CA ALA A 5 6.16 28.88 -33.12
C ALA A 5 6.60 27.43 -32.92
N LEU A 6 7.52 26.94 -33.76
CA LEU A 6 8.04 25.57 -33.65
C LEU A 6 8.97 25.39 -32.43
N MET A 7 9.77 26.41 -32.08
CA MET A 7 10.59 26.39 -30.86
C MET A 7 9.75 26.45 -29.59
N ALA A 8 8.66 27.21 -29.58
CA ALA A 8 7.74 27.27 -28.44
C ALA A 8 7.05 25.92 -28.16
N LEU A 9 6.68 25.18 -29.22
CA LEU A 9 6.08 23.83 -29.12
C LEU A 9 7.07 22.79 -28.58
N VAL A 10 8.36 22.89 -28.93
CA VAL A 10 9.39 21.99 -28.40
C VAL A 10 9.71 22.30 -26.92
N SER A 11 9.72 23.57 -26.52
CA SER A 11 9.89 23.94 -25.10
C SER A 11 8.68 23.56 -24.23
N PHE A 12 7.46 23.54 -24.78
CA PHE A 12 6.29 23.02 -24.07
C PHE A 12 6.33 21.50 -23.91
N SER A 13 6.86 20.75 -24.89
CA SER A 13 6.98 19.28 -24.77
C SER A 13 7.98 18.82 -23.71
N LEU A 14 9.00 19.64 -23.37
CA LEU A 14 9.95 19.33 -22.29
C LEU A 14 9.42 19.69 -20.90
N ALA A 15 8.45 20.60 -20.79
CA ALA A 15 7.74 20.88 -19.53
C ALA A 15 6.69 19.82 -19.18
N PHE A 16 6.32 18.96 -20.13
CA PHE A 16 5.42 17.82 -19.94
C PHE A 16 6.14 16.47 -19.76
N MET A 17 7.48 16.46 -19.70
CA MET A 17 8.17 15.38 -19.00
C MET A 17 7.96 15.59 -17.50
N ALA A 18 6.78 15.20 -17.03
CA ALA A 18 6.49 15.09 -15.62
C ALA A 18 7.62 14.25 -14.98
N CYS A 19 8.43 14.91 -14.15
CA CYS A 19 9.34 14.26 -13.22
C CYS A 19 8.48 13.38 -12.32
N GLY A 20 8.43 12.08 -12.59
CA GLY A 20 7.99 11.10 -11.61
C GLY A 20 8.86 11.23 -10.35
N PRO A 21 8.35 10.82 -9.18
CA PRO A 21 9.11 10.87 -7.94
C PRO A 21 10.42 10.08 -8.11
N SER A 22 11.52 10.65 -7.63
CA SER A 22 12.83 10.00 -7.68
C SER A 22 12.86 8.78 -6.76
N LYS A 23 13.76 7.82 -7.04
CA LYS A 23 13.95 6.63 -6.20
C LYS A 23 14.23 6.99 -4.74
N LEU A 24 14.94 8.11 -4.49
CA LEU A 24 15.21 8.60 -3.15
C LEU A 24 13.92 9.07 -2.45
N GLU A 25 13.10 9.88 -3.12
CA GLU A 25 11.83 10.37 -2.56
C GLU A 25 10.86 9.22 -2.25
N ILE A 26 10.81 8.20 -3.12
CA ILE A 26 9.99 6.99 -2.90
C ILE A 26 10.47 6.25 -1.63
N GLN A 27 11.78 6.07 -1.47
CA GLN A 27 12.36 5.40 -0.30
C GLN A 27 12.13 6.21 0.98
N GLU A 28 12.30 7.53 0.92
CA GLU A 28 12.04 8.42 2.06
C GLU A 28 10.58 8.34 2.49
N ALA A 29 9.63 8.45 1.55
CA ALA A 29 8.20 8.35 1.83
C ALA A 29 7.82 6.98 2.40
N SER A 30 8.38 5.89 1.87
CA SER A 30 8.17 4.55 2.41
C SER A 30 8.73 4.42 3.83
N SER A 31 9.92 4.98 4.11
CA SER A 31 10.53 4.94 5.44
C SER A 31 9.80 5.78 6.49
N GLN A 32 9.05 6.79 6.06
CA GLN A 32 8.21 7.63 6.91
C GLN A 32 6.83 7.02 7.19
N SER A 33 6.50 5.89 6.55
CA SER A 33 5.24 5.19 6.79
C SER A 33 5.29 4.44 8.12
N ASP A 34 4.39 4.77 9.04
CA ASP A 34 4.26 4.12 10.34
C ASP A 34 3.83 2.66 10.18
N VAL A 35 2.97 2.41 9.18
CA VAL A 35 2.56 1.09 8.73
C VAL A 35 2.55 1.06 7.20
N ILE A 36 3.07 -0.03 6.63
CA ILE A 36 2.92 -0.35 5.22
C ILE A 36 1.89 -1.47 5.10
N LEU A 37 0.83 -1.23 4.35
CA LEU A 37 -0.14 -2.25 3.95
C LEU A 37 0.25 -2.77 2.57
N GLU A 38 0.81 -3.97 2.52
CA GLU A 38 1.22 -4.59 1.26
C GLU A 38 0.17 -5.59 0.77
N VAL A 39 -0.44 -5.29 -0.37
CA VAL A 39 -1.40 -6.16 -1.04
C VAL A 39 -0.65 -7.06 -2.03
N ARG A 40 -0.73 -8.37 -1.83
CA ARG A 40 -0.07 -9.36 -2.70
C ARG A 40 -0.81 -10.68 -2.71
N GLN A 41 -0.57 -11.49 -3.74
CA GLN A 41 -1.05 -12.86 -3.74
C GLN A 41 -0.22 -13.68 -2.75
N VAL A 42 -0.92 -14.38 -1.85
CA VAL A 42 -0.29 -15.34 -0.92
C VAL A 42 -0.83 -16.74 -1.23
N LEU A 43 0.04 -17.58 -1.78
CA LEU A 43 -0.28 -18.97 -2.11
C LEU A 43 -0.31 -19.78 -0.80
N ASN A 44 -1.50 -20.23 -0.38
CA ASN A 44 -1.81 -21.10 0.77
C ASN A 44 -2.17 -20.46 2.12
N ASP A 45 -2.14 -19.14 2.29
CA ASP A 45 -2.52 -18.54 3.57
C ASP A 45 -3.86 -17.81 3.53
N SER A 46 -4.78 -18.24 4.40
CA SER A 46 -5.99 -17.51 4.78
C SER A 46 -5.73 -16.43 5.84
N ILE A 47 -4.48 -16.25 6.25
CA ILE A 47 -4.07 -15.37 7.35
C ILE A 47 -3.21 -14.23 6.80
N SER A 48 -3.54 -13.00 7.20
CA SER A 48 -2.70 -11.82 6.98
C SER A 48 -1.56 -11.80 7.99
N LEU A 49 -0.39 -11.32 7.59
CA LEU A 49 0.79 -11.30 8.46
C LEU A 49 1.16 -9.87 8.82
N PHE A 50 1.52 -9.63 10.07
CA PHE A 50 2.13 -8.37 10.50
C PHE A 50 3.59 -8.61 10.88
N VAL A 51 4.53 -8.09 10.10
CA VAL A 51 5.98 -8.31 10.24
C VAL A 51 6.69 -6.96 10.28
N GLY A 52 7.38 -6.66 11.37
CA GLY A 52 7.98 -5.33 11.55
C GLY A 52 6.91 -4.23 11.58
N ASN A 53 6.86 -3.38 10.55
CA ASN A 53 5.81 -2.38 10.33
C ASN A 53 4.91 -2.70 9.11
N THR A 54 5.09 -3.88 8.48
CA THR A 54 4.36 -4.26 7.26
C THR A 54 3.23 -5.21 7.59
N PHE A 55 2.02 -4.85 7.18
CA PHE A 55 0.83 -5.70 7.16
C PHE A 55 0.68 -6.27 5.75
N TYR A 56 0.89 -7.57 5.60
CA TYR A 56 0.66 -8.29 4.35
C TYR A 56 -0.81 -8.72 4.26
N LEU A 57 -1.52 -8.14 3.30
CA LEU A 57 -2.92 -8.42 3.02
C LEU A 57 -3.03 -9.25 1.73
N ASN A 58 -3.68 -10.40 1.81
CA ASN A 58 -3.88 -11.26 0.65
C ASN A 58 -4.80 -10.55 -0.38
N SER A 59 -4.36 -10.45 -1.63
CA SER A 59 -5.11 -9.83 -2.73
C SER A 59 -6.51 -10.45 -2.88
N LYS A 60 -6.63 -11.77 -2.72
CA LYS A 60 -7.91 -12.49 -2.79
C LYS A 60 -8.90 -12.05 -1.70
N GLN A 61 -8.39 -11.69 -0.53
CA GLN A 61 -9.21 -11.25 0.60
C GLN A 61 -9.71 -9.82 0.40
N VAL A 62 -8.87 -8.92 -0.13
CA VAL A 62 -9.25 -7.51 -0.32
C VAL A 62 -10.17 -7.30 -1.52
N ILE A 63 -10.10 -8.14 -2.56
CA ILE A 63 -11.01 -8.05 -3.72
C ILE A 63 -12.41 -8.60 -3.41
N SER A 64 -12.55 -9.44 -2.37
CA SER A 64 -13.85 -9.94 -1.90
C SER A 64 -14.79 -8.80 -1.51
N ASP A 65 -16.09 -8.96 -1.80
CA ASP A 65 -17.16 -8.07 -1.33
C ASP A 65 -17.17 -7.97 0.20
N ALA A 66 -16.80 -9.08 0.87
CA ALA A 66 -16.58 -9.14 2.31
C ALA A 66 -15.10 -9.39 2.60
N MET A 67 -14.36 -8.31 2.87
CA MET A 67 -12.95 -8.39 3.30
C MET A 67 -12.80 -9.01 4.69
N TYR A 68 -13.85 -8.97 5.51
CA TYR A 68 -13.86 -9.49 6.88
C TYR A 68 -14.59 -10.84 6.98
N PRO A 69 -14.21 -11.70 7.96
CA PRO A 69 -13.18 -11.47 8.98
C PRO A 69 -11.76 -11.59 8.42
N LEU A 70 -10.84 -10.76 8.95
CA LEU A 70 -9.41 -10.88 8.70
C LEU A 70 -8.77 -11.64 9.87
N LEU A 71 -8.16 -12.77 9.55
CA LEU A 71 -7.26 -13.47 10.46
C LEU A 71 -5.88 -12.83 10.36
N VAL A 72 -5.30 -12.38 11.47
CA VAL A 72 -4.01 -11.68 11.45
C VAL A 72 -3.06 -12.28 12.47
N SER A 73 -1.85 -12.61 12.02
CA SER A 73 -0.80 -13.16 12.87
C SER A 73 0.41 -12.22 12.86
N THR A 74 0.80 -11.72 14.04
CA THR A 74 2.05 -10.95 14.18
C THR A 74 3.22 -11.92 14.21
N ARG A 75 4.23 -11.70 13.35
CA ARG A 75 5.43 -12.53 13.27
C ARG A 75 6.68 -11.69 13.55
N ASP A 76 7.63 -12.30 14.25
CA ASP A 76 8.96 -11.76 14.39
C ASP A 76 9.73 -12.03 13.09
N PRO A 77 10.34 -11.00 12.45
CA PRO A 77 11.17 -11.19 11.27
C PRO A 77 12.29 -12.22 11.45
N ALA A 78 12.82 -12.38 12.67
CA ALA A 78 13.87 -13.34 12.99
C ALA A 78 13.35 -14.77 13.22
N GLU A 79 12.06 -14.93 13.53
CA GLU A 79 11.43 -16.22 13.88
C GLU A 79 10.11 -16.43 13.12
N LEU A 80 10.09 -16.22 11.80
CA LEU A 80 8.87 -16.30 10.97
C LEU A 80 8.13 -17.64 11.11
N GLU A 81 8.88 -18.74 11.26
CA GLU A 81 8.35 -20.11 11.35
C GLU A 81 7.65 -20.43 12.68
N LYS A 82 7.83 -19.59 13.70
CA LYS A 82 7.25 -19.84 15.01
C LYS A 82 5.74 -19.60 14.98
N PRO A 83 4.91 -20.56 15.42
CA PRO A 83 3.48 -20.34 15.54
C PRO A 83 3.20 -19.21 16.53
N THR A 84 2.49 -18.19 16.08
CA THR A 84 2.01 -17.09 16.92
C THR A 84 0.50 -17.07 16.96
N ALA A 85 -0.06 -16.47 18.02
CA ALA A 85 -1.50 -16.30 18.12
C ALA A 85 -2.04 -15.53 16.91
N THR A 86 -3.25 -15.92 16.48
CA THR A 86 -3.97 -15.26 15.38
C THR A 86 -5.11 -14.45 15.97
N ASP A 87 -5.10 -13.15 15.70
CA ASP A 87 -6.19 -12.23 16.03
C ASP A 87 -7.28 -12.29 14.94
N ILE A 88 -8.53 -12.07 15.33
CA ILE A 88 -9.67 -12.01 14.41
C ILE A 88 -10.18 -10.56 14.38
N LEU A 89 -10.14 -9.94 13.21
CA LEU A 89 -10.61 -8.57 13.00
C LEU A 89 -11.89 -8.64 12.17
N ASN A 90 -13.00 -8.10 12.67
CA ASN A 90 -14.31 -8.32 12.06
C ASN A 90 -14.81 -7.13 11.25
N ASN A 91 -14.14 -5.99 11.33
CA ASN A 91 -14.53 -4.75 10.69
C ASN A 91 -13.34 -3.75 10.61
N ASP A 92 -13.58 -2.61 9.96
CA ASP A 92 -12.60 -1.53 9.81
C ASP A 92 -12.08 -0.98 11.13
N GLU A 93 -12.95 -0.87 12.14
CA GLU A 93 -12.57 -0.34 13.46
C GLU A 93 -11.64 -1.32 14.19
N ASP A 94 -11.93 -2.62 14.14
CA ASP A 94 -11.05 -3.66 14.67
C ASP A 94 -9.68 -3.61 14.00
N LEU A 95 -9.63 -3.42 12.68
CA LEU A 95 -8.40 -3.29 11.92
C LEU A 95 -7.59 -2.07 12.34
N LEU A 96 -8.21 -0.88 12.38
CA LEU A 96 -7.52 0.34 12.78
C LEU A 96 -7.06 0.27 14.23
N ASN A 97 -7.86 -0.30 15.13
CA ASN A 97 -7.48 -0.51 16.52
C ASN A 97 -6.33 -1.52 16.65
N TYR A 98 -6.32 -2.57 15.84
CA TYR A 98 -5.20 -3.51 15.78
C TYR A 98 -3.92 -2.81 15.35
N LEU A 99 -3.96 -2.06 14.24
CA LEU A 99 -2.80 -1.33 13.73
C LEU A 99 -2.28 -0.30 14.74
N ARG A 100 -3.16 0.44 15.42
CA ARG A 100 -2.77 1.37 16.50
C ARG A 100 -2.14 0.68 17.71
N ARG A 101 -2.52 -0.55 18.04
CA ARG A 101 -1.82 -1.31 19.10
C ARG A 101 -0.40 -1.69 18.68
N LYS A 102 -0.15 -1.88 17.39
CA LYS A 102 1.18 -2.22 16.84
C LYS A 102 2.04 -0.99 16.56
N SER A 103 1.41 0.10 16.14
CA SER A 103 2.01 1.41 15.90
C SER A 103 1.15 2.49 16.56
N PRO A 104 1.41 2.84 17.83
CA PRO A 104 0.59 3.79 18.60
C PRO A 104 0.42 5.16 17.94
N ASP A 105 1.44 5.61 17.22
CA ASP A 105 1.49 6.89 16.55
C ASP A 105 1.10 6.79 15.07
N LEU A 106 0.22 5.84 14.70
CA LEU A 106 -0.24 5.62 13.33
C LEU A 106 -0.92 6.88 12.75
N VAL A 107 -0.19 7.59 11.89
CA VAL A 107 -0.67 8.73 11.08
C VAL A 107 -0.31 8.58 9.61
N ASN A 108 0.87 8.07 9.29
CA ASN A 108 1.36 7.92 7.92
C ASN A 108 1.24 6.45 7.48
N VAL A 109 0.41 6.20 6.48
CA VAL A 109 0.18 4.84 5.97
C VAL A 109 0.65 4.74 4.52
N GLY A 110 1.43 3.71 4.23
CA GLY A 110 1.76 3.31 2.87
C GLY A 110 0.83 2.18 2.41
N ILE A 111 0.32 2.24 1.18
CA ILE A 111 -0.26 1.09 0.49
C ILE A 111 0.74 0.68 -0.57
N VAL A 112 1.21 -0.57 -0.53
CA VAL A 112 2.03 -1.15 -1.60
C VAL A 112 1.16 -2.15 -2.36
N ILE A 113 1.05 -1.97 -3.67
CA ILE A 113 0.47 -2.99 -4.54
C ILE A 113 1.60 -3.82 -5.11
N GLY A 114 1.75 -5.04 -4.59
CA GLY A 114 2.76 -5.99 -5.04
C GLY A 114 2.49 -6.51 -6.45
N GLU A 115 3.53 -6.85 -7.19
CA GLU A 115 3.43 -7.34 -8.58
C GLU A 115 2.52 -8.58 -8.69
N THR A 116 2.53 -9.44 -7.67
CA THR A 116 1.70 -10.65 -7.66
C THR A 116 0.22 -10.40 -7.41
N ALA A 117 -0.18 -9.22 -6.92
CA ALA A 117 -1.59 -8.89 -6.72
C ALA A 117 -2.37 -8.92 -8.05
N TYR A 118 -1.75 -8.45 -9.14
CA TYR A 118 -2.34 -8.45 -10.48
C TYR A 118 -2.58 -9.85 -11.07
N ASN A 119 -2.00 -10.89 -10.48
CA ASN A 119 -2.25 -12.27 -10.90
C ASN A 119 -3.57 -12.81 -10.33
N GLU A 120 -4.18 -12.12 -9.37
CA GLU A 120 -5.45 -12.55 -8.78
C GLU A 120 -6.63 -12.21 -9.70
N ILE A 121 -7.49 -13.19 -9.95
CA ILE A 121 -8.65 -13.02 -10.84
C ILE A 121 -9.63 -12.01 -10.24
N GLY A 122 -9.99 -10.98 -11.01
CA GLY A 122 -10.89 -9.92 -10.56
C GLY A 122 -10.20 -8.84 -9.72
N PHE A 123 -8.87 -8.82 -9.69
CA PHE A 123 -8.13 -7.73 -9.08
C PHE A 123 -8.21 -6.45 -9.93
N GLU A 124 -8.85 -5.43 -9.38
CA GLU A 124 -8.87 -4.08 -9.93
C GLU A 124 -8.20 -3.13 -8.93
N GLU A 125 -7.03 -2.58 -9.30
CA GLU A 125 -6.22 -1.76 -8.39
C GLU A 125 -7.02 -0.55 -7.86
N ALA A 126 -7.76 0.12 -8.74
CA ALA A 126 -8.54 1.29 -8.38
C ALA A 126 -9.57 0.99 -7.28
N ASP A 127 -10.23 -0.17 -7.35
CA ASP A 127 -11.23 -0.59 -6.38
C ASP A 127 -10.61 -0.95 -5.04
N VAL A 128 -9.48 -1.66 -5.08
CA VAL A 128 -8.69 -2.00 -3.88
C VAL A 128 -8.17 -0.74 -3.20
N VAL A 129 -7.56 0.17 -3.96
CA VAL A 129 -7.05 1.44 -3.45
C VAL A 129 -8.20 2.28 -2.89
N ALA A 130 -9.35 2.35 -3.55
CA ALA A 130 -10.52 3.07 -3.04
C ALA A 130 -11.04 2.48 -1.73
N LYS A 131 -11.15 1.14 -1.64
CA LYS A 131 -11.57 0.41 -0.44
C LYS A 131 -10.63 0.71 0.74
N LEU A 132 -9.32 0.55 0.54
CA LEU A 132 -8.31 0.81 1.57
C LEU A 132 -8.25 2.29 1.97
N THR A 133 -8.37 3.19 0.98
CA THR A 133 -8.45 4.64 1.23
C THR A 133 -9.65 4.99 2.11
N ALA A 134 -10.82 4.37 1.90
CA ALA A 134 -12.00 4.61 2.72
C ALA A 134 -11.80 4.17 4.18
N ILE A 135 -11.03 3.10 4.42
CA ILE A 135 -10.67 2.63 5.76
C ILE A 135 -9.74 3.66 6.43
N PHE A 136 -8.62 3.99 5.78
CA PHE A 136 -7.59 4.83 6.39
C PHE A 136 -7.98 6.32 6.50
N LYS A 137 -8.97 6.79 5.73
CA LYS A 137 -9.53 8.14 5.91
C LYS A 137 -10.12 8.37 7.30
N LYS A 138 -10.41 7.29 8.05
CA LYS A 138 -10.87 7.34 9.45
C LYS A 138 -9.73 7.66 10.44
N VAL A 139 -8.47 7.62 10.00
CA VAL A 139 -7.30 8.07 10.77
C VAL A 139 -7.20 9.59 10.67
N GLN A 140 -7.46 10.29 11.78
CA GLN A 140 -7.44 11.76 11.81
C GLN A 140 -6.01 12.30 11.68
N GLY A 141 -5.84 13.32 10.84
CA GLY A 141 -4.54 14.01 10.65
C GLY A 141 -3.48 13.20 9.91
N GLY A 142 -3.86 12.03 9.35
CA GLY A 142 -2.93 11.12 8.69
C GLY A 142 -2.69 11.43 7.21
N SER A 143 -1.64 10.83 6.68
CA SER A 143 -1.34 10.79 5.24
C SER A 143 -1.47 9.37 4.71
N LEU A 144 -1.84 9.26 3.43
CA LEU A 144 -1.90 7.98 2.74
C LEU A 144 -1.12 8.08 1.43
N VAL A 145 -0.15 7.19 1.24
CA VAL A 145 0.68 7.13 0.03
C VAL A 145 0.52 5.77 -0.62
N LEU A 146 0.18 5.75 -1.90
CA LEU A 146 0.22 4.57 -2.75
C LEU A 146 1.63 4.40 -3.31
N PHE A 147 2.15 3.18 -3.25
CA PHE A 147 3.40 2.77 -3.85
C PHE A 147 3.16 1.60 -4.79
N HIS A 148 3.91 1.56 -5.88
CA HIS A 148 3.92 0.44 -6.83
C HIS A 148 5.22 -0.33 -6.73
N GLU A 149 5.14 -1.64 -6.67
CA GLU A 149 6.28 -2.54 -6.58
C GLU A 149 6.47 -3.34 -7.88
N LYS A 150 7.73 -3.53 -8.26
CA LYS A 150 8.12 -4.42 -9.36
C LYS A 150 9.48 -5.03 -9.07
N GLY A 151 9.59 -6.37 -9.17
CA GLY A 151 10.86 -7.07 -8.95
C GLY A 151 11.46 -6.89 -7.55
N GLY A 152 10.63 -6.66 -6.53
CA GLY A 152 11.01 -6.40 -5.14
C GLY A 152 11.40 -4.95 -4.85
N GLU A 153 11.29 -4.04 -5.81
CA GLU A 153 11.62 -2.63 -5.64
C GLU A 153 10.40 -1.72 -5.81
N LEU A 154 10.31 -0.67 -4.99
CA LEU A 154 9.33 0.39 -5.20
C LEU A 154 9.71 1.23 -6.42
N THR A 155 8.78 1.40 -7.34
CA THR A 155 8.99 1.99 -8.67
C THR A 155 8.28 3.31 -8.89
N ASP A 156 7.15 3.52 -8.19
CA ASP A 156 6.37 4.74 -8.26
C ASP A 156 5.72 5.03 -6.91
N MET A 157 5.35 6.29 -6.69
CA MET A 157 4.51 6.69 -5.55
C MET A 157 3.50 7.76 -5.92
N LYS A 158 2.36 7.72 -5.24
CA LYS A 158 1.28 8.70 -5.38
C LYS A 158 0.67 9.00 -4.03
N LYS A 159 0.75 10.25 -3.59
CA LYS A 159 0.02 10.73 -2.41
C LYS A 159 -1.49 10.69 -2.70
N LEU A 160 -2.25 10.01 -1.83
CA LEU A 160 -3.71 9.89 -1.93
C LEU A 160 -4.42 10.97 -1.13
N TYR A 161 -3.89 11.35 0.05
CA TYR A 161 -4.23 12.58 0.79
C TYR A 161 -3.18 12.89 1.87
#